data_AF-A0A266Q7K6-F1
#
_entry.id   AF-A0A266Q7K6-F1
#
_cell.length_a   1.000
_cell.length_b   1.000
_cell.length_c   1.000
_cell.angle_alpha   90.00
_cell.angle_beta   90.00
_cell.angle_gamma   90.00
#
_symmetry.space_group_name_H-M   'P 1'
#
loop_
_entity.id
_entity.type
_entity.pdbx_description
1 polymer ?
#
loop_
_entity_poly.entity_id
_entity_poly.type
_entity_poly.pdbx_seq_one_letter_code
_entity_poly.pdbx_strand_id
1 'polypeptide(L)'
;MSLPLSNEPAPLSSYLKSVSTDSHESLDKRIMSLSPFSSRERYALFVRTQARLHQAASPWFQNKALQSWLPGLGERDRLAAVLHDCSDLGITASEQVEDALAAAQIDINDTYTALGWIYTVEGSNLGAAFLLKIARTQLGLSETFGARHLAGHDDGRGLHWRRFREDLDAISLTDAQRNLAQEGALAAFHFVRENVELLMSGKAP
;
A
#
# COMPACT_ATOMS: atom_id res chain seq x y z
N MET A 1 4.33 30.99 34.24
CA MET A 1 4.09 29.55 34.46
C MET A 1 4.22 28.89 33.11
N SER A 2 5.43 28.47 32.76
CA SER A 2 5.73 27.86 31.46
C SER A 2 5.17 26.45 31.45
N LEU A 3 4.25 26.16 30.53
CA LEU A 3 3.80 24.80 30.27
C LEU A 3 5.02 23.94 29.89
N PRO A 4 5.17 22.72 30.40
CA PRO A 4 6.23 21.84 29.93
C PRO A 4 5.97 21.57 28.44
N LEU A 5 6.96 21.87 27.59
CA LEU A 5 6.99 21.34 26.24
C LEU A 5 6.98 19.82 26.41
N SER A 6 5.87 19.17 26.04
CA SER A 6 5.78 17.72 26.01
C SER A 6 6.86 17.23 25.05
N ASN A 7 7.93 16.66 25.59
CA ASN A 7 9.07 16.10 24.85
C ASN A 7 8.73 14.73 24.23
N GLU A 8 7.44 14.40 24.11
CA GLU A 8 7.00 13.15 23.53
C GLU A 8 7.10 13.24 22.01
N PRO A 9 7.68 12.22 21.35
CA PRO A 9 7.73 12.17 19.90
C PRO A 9 6.32 12.19 19.33
N ALA A 10 6.15 12.84 18.18
CA ALA A 10 4.86 12.86 17.49
C ALA A 10 4.34 11.43 17.25
N PRO A 11 3.00 11.22 17.22
CA PRO A 11 2.42 9.92 16.88
C PRO A 11 3.04 9.35 15.60
N LEU A 12 3.34 8.05 15.58
CA LEU A 12 4.05 7.42 14.47
C LEU A 12 3.34 7.65 13.13
N SER A 13 2.02 7.54 13.09
CA SER A 13 1.21 7.81 11.89
C SER A 13 1.38 9.24 11.36
N SER A 14 1.49 10.22 12.26
CA SER A 14 1.71 11.63 11.90
C SER A 14 3.13 11.86 11.39
N TYR A 15 4.10 11.20 12.01
CA TYR A 15 5.50 11.24 11.58
C TYR A 15 5.67 10.62 10.19
N LEU A 16 5.17 9.41 9.97
CA LEU A 16 5.24 8.73 8.67
C LEU A 16 4.55 9.53 7.57
N LYS A 17 3.38 10.12 7.86
CA LYS A 17 2.72 11.04 6.94
C LYS A 17 3.62 12.22 6.56
N SER A 18 4.24 12.87 7.55
CA SER A 18 5.05 14.07 7.31
C SER A 18 6.26 13.79 6.41
N VAL A 19 6.90 12.63 6.57
CA VAL A 19 8.09 12.25 5.79
C VAL A 19 7.76 11.67 4.42
N SER A 20 6.53 11.16 4.21
CA SER A 20 6.14 10.47 2.98
C SER A 20 5.18 11.27 2.08
N THR A 21 4.79 12.49 2.47
CA THR A 21 3.79 13.29 1.72
C THR A 21 4.26 13.59 0.29
N ASP A 22 5.50 14.04 0.11
CA ASP A 22 6.04 14.37 -1.22
C ASP A 22 6.12 13.13 -2.13
N SER A 23 6.56 12.00 -1.57
CA SER A 23 6.59 10.71 -2.28
C SER A 23 5.20 10.27 -2.72
N HIS A 24 4.21 10.38 -1.83
CA HIS A 24 2.81 10.07 -2.15
C HIS A 24 2.27 10.96 -3.26
N GLU A 25 2.40 12.29 -3.15
CA GLU A 25 1.87 13.22 -4.15
C GLU A 25 2.54 13.06 -5.52
N SER A 26 3.87 12.87 -5.54
CA SER A 26 4.62 12.63 -6.77
C SER A 26 4.21 11.32 -7.44
N LEU A 27 4.01 10.26 -6.64
CA LEU A 27 3.57 8.96 -7.13
C LEU A 27 2.15 9.02 -7.70
N ASP A 28 1.21 9.61 -6.99
CA ASP A 28 -0.19 9.75 -7.46
C ASP A 28 -0.27 10.54 -8.77
N LYS A 29 0.38 11.71 -8.84
CA LYS A 29 0.50 12.50 -10.09
C LYS A 29 1.09 11.67 -11.22
N ARG A 30 2.13 10.87 -10.94
CA ARG A 30 2.76 10.04 -11.96
C ARG A 30 1.83 8.95 -12.46
N ILE A 31 1.19 8.21 -11.56
CA ILE A 31 0.23 7.16 -11.92
C ILE A 31 -0.87 7.76 -12.80
N MET A 32 -1.48 8.89 -12.41
CA MET A 32 -2.53 9.53 -13.21
C MET A 32 -2.03 10.02 -14.57
N SER A 33 -0.79 10.54 -14.66
CA SER A 33 -0.21 10.98 -15.94
C SER A 33 -0.02 9.85 -16.96
N LEU A 34 0.00 8.60 -16.49
CA LEU A 34 0.14 7.39 -17.31
C LEU A 34 -1.23 6.80 -17.69
N SER A 35 -2.33 7.48 -17.38
CA SER A 35 -3.69 7.11 -17.81
C SER A 35 -4.04 5.64 -17.56
N PRO A 36 -3.93 5.11 -16.32
CA PRO A 36 -4.24 3.70 -16.03
C PRO A 36 -5.68 3.31 -16.35
N PHE A 37 -6.59 4.27 -16.41
CA PHE A 37 -8.01 4.02 -16.65
C PHE A 37 -8.44 4.21 -18.12
N SER A 38 -7.50 4.42 -19.05
CA SER A 38 -7.86 4.61 -20.46
C SER A 38 -8.29 3.32 -21.17
N SER A 39 -7.89 2.15 -20.65
CA SER A 39 -8.34 0.85 -21.12
C SER A 39 -8.14 -0.22 -20.03
N ARG A 40 -8.72 -1.40 -20.20
CA ARG A 40 -8.52 -2.52 -19.25
C ARG A 40 -7.09 -3.04 -19.28
N GLU A 41 -6.42 -2.99 -20.43
CA GLU A 41 -5.02 -3.37 -20.59
C GLU A 41 -4.11 -2.41 -19.81
N ARG A 42 -4.38 -1.09 -19.89
CA ARG A 42 -3.66 -0.09 -19.08
C ARG A 42 -3.92 -0.25 -17.59
N TYR A 43 -5.14 -0.61 -17.22
CA TYR A 43 -5.49 -0.86 -15.83
C TYR A 43 -4.86 -2.15 -15.30
N ALA A 44 -4.73 -3.20 -16.13
CA ALA A 44 -4.03 -4.42 -15.77
C ALA A 44 -2.57 -4.14 -15.38
N LEU A 45 -1.88 -3.23 -16.08
CA LEU A 45 -0.53 -2.81 -15.69
C LEU A 45 -0.50 -2.15 -14.31
N PHE A 46 -1.52 -1.33 -13.98
CA PHE A 46 -1.67 -0.79 -12.64
C PHE A 46 -1.92 -1.91 -11.61
N VAL A 47 -2.78 -2.88 -11.90
CA VAL A 47 -3.01 -4.03 -11.01
C VAL A 47 -1.73 -4.85 -10.80
N ARG A 48 -0.87 -5.02 -11.81
CA ARG A 48 0.46 -5.65 -11.64
C ARG A 48 1.34 -4.87 -10.65
N THR A 49 1.35 -3.53 -10.68
CA THR A 49 2.08 -2.73 -9.68
C THR A 49 1.55 -2.96 -8.26
N GLN A 50 0.23 -3.05 -8.10
CA GLN A 50 -0.41 -3.39 -6.82
C GLN A 50 -0.08 -4.82 -6.40
N ALA A 51 -0.05 -5.78 -7.32
CA ALA A 51 0.28 -7.17 -7.04
C ALA A 51 1.71 -7.29 -6.48
N ARG A 52 2.67 -6.56 -7.05
CA ARG A 52 4.04 -6.50 -6.53
C ARG A 52 4.11 -5.94 -5.11
N LEU A 53 3.44 -4.81 -4.86
CA LEU A 53 3.40 -4.18 -3.52
C LEU A 53 2.78 -5.12 -2.48
N HIS A 54 1.62 -5.69 -2.79
CA HIS A 54 0.92 -6.57 -1.86
C HIS A 54 1.66 -7.89 -1.63
N GLN A 55 2.34 -8.46 -2.64
CA GLN A 55 3.18 -9.64 -2.46
C GLN A 55 4.38 -9.37 -1.55
N ALA A 56 5.03 -8.21 -1.68
CA ALA A 56 6.15 -7.84 -0.81
C ALA A 56 5.70 -7.65 0.65
N ALA A 57 4.52 -7.06 0.86
CA ALA A 57 4.03 -6.74 2.20
C ALA A 57 3.28 -7.88 2.90
N SER A 58 2.58 -8.76 2.16
CA SER A 58 1.68 -9.80 2.72
C SER A 58 2.30 -10.67 3.82
N PRO A 59 3.57 -11.15 3.73
CA PRO A 59 4.19 -11.90 4.82
C PRO A 59 4.19 -11.16 6.17
N TRP A 60 4.24 -9.81 6.13
CA TRP A 60 4.26 -8.96 7.32
C TRP A 60 2.87 -8.71 7.89
N PHE A 61 1.82 -8.70 7.07
CA PHE A 61 0.44 -8.72 7.57
C PHE A 61 0.14 -10.00 8.35
N GLN A 62 0.81 -11.11 8.01
CA GLN A 62 0.69 -12.40 8.71
C GLN A 62 1.71 -12.59 9.83
N ASN A 63 2.62 -11.65 10.06
CA ASN A 63 3.67 -11.78 11.08
C ASN A 63 3.09 -11.74 12.52
N LYS A 64 3.46 -12.71 13.36
CA LYS A 64 2.92 -12.85 14.72
C LYS A 64 3.21 -11.66 15.64
N ALA A 65 4.41 -11.08 15.56
CA ALA A 65 4.75 -9.93 16.40
C ALA A 65 3.94 -8.71 15.99
N LEU A 66 3.80 -8.46 14.69
CA LEU A 66 2.99 -7.35 14.17
C LEU A 66 1.50 -7.53 14.48
N GLN A 67 0.95 -8.73 14.36
CA GLN A 67 -0.43 -9.00 14.76
C GLN A 67 -0.67 -8.83 16.27
N SER A 68 0.36 -9.01 17.10
CA SER A 68 0.27 -8.71 18.54
C SER A 68 0.25 -7.21 18.85
N TRP A 69 0.86 -6.39 17.98
CA TRP A 69 0.87 -4.92 18.12
C TRP A 69 -0.34 -4.28 17.43
N LEU A 70 -0.82 -4.89 16.35
CA LEU A 70 -1.89 -4.39 15.49
C LEU A 70 -3.00 -5.46 15.39
N PRO A 71 -3.94 -5.48 16.34
CA PRO A 71 -5.04 -6.45 16.32
C PRO A 71 -5.83 -6.42 15.01
N GLY A 72 -6.11 -7.60 14.44
CA GLY A 72 -6.81 -7.73 13.16
C GLY A 72 -5.95 -7.40 11.93
N LEU A 73 -4.63 -7.24 12.07
CA LEU A 73 -3.75 -6.95 10.94
C LEU A 73 -3.86 -7.97 9.81
N GLY A 74 -3.96 -9.27 10.11
CA GLY A 74 -4.06 -10.32 9.08
C GLY A 74 -5.29 -10.16 8.17
N GLU A 75 -6.39 -9.61 8.68
CA GLU A 75 -7.64 -9.38 7.93
C GLU A 75 -7.55 -8.18 6.98
N ARG A 76 -6.52 -7.34 7.16
CA ARG A 76 -6.25 -6.17 6.31
C ARG A 76 -5.46 -6.54 5.05
N ASP A 77 -4.91 -7.75 4.98
CA ASP A 77 -4.17 -8.22 3.82
C ASP A 77 -5.10 -8.35 2.60
N ARG A 78 -4.72 -7.68 1.50
CA ARG A 78 -5.49 -7.64 0.25
C ARG A 78 -4.85 -8.45 -0.87
N LEU A 79 -3.76 -9.18 -0.62
CA LEU A 79 -3.07 -9.93 -1.66
C LEU A 79 -4.03 -10.85 -2.44
N ALA A 80 -4.90 -11.59 -1.74
CA ALA A 80 -5.88 -12.46 -2.39
C ALA A 80 -6.83 -11.69 -3.33
N ALA A 81 -7.29 -10.50 -2.92
CA ALA A 81 -8.16 -9.67 -3.75
C ALA A 81 -7.44 -9.17 -5.01
N VAL A 82 -6.18 -8.77 -4.89
CA VAL A 82 -5.36 -8.33 -6.03
C VAL A 82 -5.10 -9.47 -7.00
N LEU A 83 -4.76 -10.67 -6.52
CA LEU A 83 -4.54 -11.84 -7.38
C LEU A 83 -5.81 -12.29 -8.11
N HIS A 84 -6.99 -12.14 -7.47
CA HIS A 84 -8.26 -12.33 -8.16
C HIS A 84 -8.49 -11.28 -9.24
N ASP A 85 -8.16 -10.01 -9.00
CA ASP A 85 -8.24 -8.97 -10.03
C ASP A 85 -7.30 -9.26 -11.20
N CYS A 86 -6.10 -9.79 -10.94
CA CYS A 86 -5.20 -10.26 -12.00
C CYS A 86 -5.87 -11.31 -12.89
N SER A 87 -6.59 -12.25 -12.29
CA SER A 87 -7.30 -13.32 -13.00
C SER A 87 -8.47 -12.76 -13.83
N ASP A 88 -9.28 -11.87 -13.23
CA ASP A 88 -10.41 -11.21 -13.91
C ASP A 88 -9.96 -10.39 -15.13
N LEU A 89 -8.74 -9.83 -15.09
CA LEU A 89 -8.15 -9.00 -16.14
C LEU A 89 -7.30 -9.79 -17.16
N GLY A 90 -7.19 -11.12 -17.01
CA GLY A 90 -6.45 -11.96 -17.94
C GLY A 90 -4.93 -11.83 -17.83
N ILE A 91 -4.40 -11.35 -16.70
CA ILE A 91 -2.95 -11.32 -16.45
C ILE A 91 -2.45 -12.74 -16.35
N THR A 92 -1.50 -13.10 -17.21
CA THR A 92 -1.08 -14.49 -17.40
C THR A 92 -0.35 -15.05 -16.18
N ALA A 93 -0.33 -16.37 -16.02
CA ALA A 93 0.43 -17.02 -14.96
C ALA A 93 1.93 -16.67 -15.01
N SER A 94 2.50 -16.51 -16.21
CA SER A 94 3.89 -16.08 -16.39
C SER A 94 4.12 -14.67 -15.83
N GLU A 95 3.25 -13.73 -16.15
CA GLU A 95 3.35 -12.35 -15.64
C GLU A 95 3.18 -12.28 -14.12
N GLN A 96 2.29 -13.09 -13.55
CA GLN A 96 2.13 -13.18 -12.10
C GLN A 96 3.37 -13.76 -11.41
N VAL A 97 4.07 -14.72 -12.04
CA VAL A 97 5.36 -15.23 -11.55
C VAL A 97 6.43 -14.13 -11.61
N GLU A 98 6.50 -13.35 -12.69
CA GLU A 98 7.42 -12.20 -12.75
C GLU A 98 7.15 -11.19 -11.65
N ASP A 99 5.87 -10.90 -11.37
CA ASP A 99 5.48 -9.97 -10.32
C ASP A 99 5.83 -10.50 -8.92
N ALA A 100 5.66 -11.81 -8.69
CA ALA A 100 6.10 -12.48 -7.46
C ALA A 100 7.62 -12.40 -7.27
N LEU A 101 8.39 -12.65 -8.34
CA LEU A 101 9.84 -12.56 -8.30
C LEU A 101 10.33 -11.15 -8.03
N ALA A 102 9.70 -10.13 -8.63
CA ALA A 102 10.02 -8.73 -8.38
C ALA A 102 9.75 -8.33 -6.92
N ALA A 103 8.64 -8.82 -6.33
CA ALA A 103 8.34 -8.61 -4.92
C ALA A 103 9.35 -9.30 -4.00
N ALA A 104 9.79 -10.51 -4.33
CA ALA A 104 10.75 -11.28 -3.56
C ALA A 104 12.18 -10.70 -3.54
N GLN A 105 12.52 -9.77 -4.45
CA GLN A 105 13.80 -9.06 -4.40
C GLN A 105 13.86 -7.99 -3.30
N ILE A 106 12.71 -7.62 -2.74
CA ILE A 106 12.66 -6.63 -1.67
C ILE A 106 12.91 -7.30 -0.34
N ASP A 107 13.97 -6.85 0.31
CA ASP A 107 14.37 -7.35 1.60
C ASP A 107 13.82 -6.45 2.72
N ILE A 108 12.68 -6.86 3.29
CA ILE A 108 12.13 -6.26 4.49
C ILE A 108 12.67 -7.09 5.66
N ASN A 109 13.63 -6.56 6.41
CA ASN A 109 14.44 -7.37 7.33
C ASN A 109 13.91 -7.47 8.77
N ASP A 110 13.03 -6.56 9.17
CA ASP A 110 12.56 -6.47 10.55
C ASP A 110 11.15 -5.88 10.65
N THR A 111 10.53 -6.09 11.82
CA THR A 111 9.15 -5.65 12.10
C THR A 111 8.98 -4.14 12.07
N TYR A 112 10.00 -3.34 12.42
CA TYR A 112 9.88 -1.89 12.44
C TYR A 112 9.91 -1.31 11.04
N THR A 113 10.82 -1.79 10.18
CA THR A 113 10.78 -1.49 8.75
C THR A 113 9.45 -1.91 8.12
N ALA A 114 8.94 -3.09 8.49
CA ALA A 114 7.65 -3.57 8.01
C ALA A 114 6.45 -2.69 8.44
N LEU A 115 6.49 -2.02 9.61
CA LEU A 115 5.45 -1.06 10.01
C LEU A 115 5.30 0.07 8.98
N GLY A 116 6.40 0.52 8.39
CA GLY A 116 6.39 1.52 7.32
C GLY A 116 5.70 1.02 6.05
N TRP A 117 6.00 -0.22 5.63
CA TRP A 117 5.33 -0.86 4.50
C TRP A 117 3.84 -1.05 4.73
N ILE A 118 3.44 -1.55 5.90
CA ILE A 118 2.04 -1.73 6.29
C ILE A 118 1.32 -0.39 6.31
N TYR A 119 1.93 0.67 6.88
CA TYR A 119 1.37 2.02 6.88
C TYR A 119 1.10 2.52 5.45
N THR A 120 2.05 2.34 4.52
CA THR A 120 1.91 2.75 3.12
C THR A 120 0.79 1.97 2.42
N VAL A 121 0.73 0.65 2.61
CA VAL A 121 -0.33 -0.21 2.05
C VAL A 121 -1.71 0.19 2.60
N GLU A 122 -1.84 0.31 3.92
CA GLU A 122 -3.10 0.68 4.56
C GLU A 122 -3.56 2.11 4.19
N GLY A 123 -2.62 3.04 4.06
CA GLY A 123 -2.89 4.42 3.64
C GLY A 123 -3.45 4.51 2.22
N SER A 124 -2.98 3.65 1.31
CA SER A 124 -3.45 3.63 -0.09
C SER A 124 -4.95 3.31 -0.21
N ASN A 125 -5.53 2.61 0.76
CA ASN A 125 -6.94 2.21 0.78
C ASN A 125 -7.92 3.39 0.96
N LEU A 126 -7.46 4.52 1.50
CA LEU A 126 -8.29 5.72 1.66
C LEU A 126 -8.66 6.35 0.33
N GLY A 127 -7.66 6.54 -0.55
CA GLY A 127 -7.83 7.12 -1.88
C GLY A 127 -8.51 6.18 -2.87
N ALA A 128 -8.47 4.87 -2.61
CA ALA A 128 -9.03 3.84 -3.48
C ALA A 128 -10.54 4.00 -3.80
N ALA A 129 -11.30 4.73 -2.98
CA ALA A 129 -12.71 5.04 -3.29
C ALA A 129 -12.87 5.79 -4.62
N PHE A 130 -11.98 6.75 -4.88
CA PHE A 130 -11.98 7.52 -6.11
C PHE A 130 -11.59 6.64 -7.31
N LEU A 131 -10.53 5.84 -7.16
CA LEU A 131 -10.07 4.90 -8.18
C LEU A 131 -11.15 3.88 -8.56
N LEU A 132 -11.84 3.33 -7.56
CA LEU A 132 -12.92 2.37 -7.77
C LEU A 132 -14.09 2.99 -8.54
N LYS A 133 -14.44 4.24 -8.25
CA LYS A 133 -15.45 4.97 -9.01
C LYS A 133 -15.04 5.10 -10.48
N ILE A 134 -13.79 5.48 -10.76
CA ILE A 134 -13.29 5.60 -12.13
C ILE A 134 -13.29 4.24 -12.83
N ALA A 135 -12.75 3.19 -12.19
CA ALA A 135 -12.72 1.83 -12.73
C ALA A 135 -14.12 1.33 -13.10
N ARG A 136 -15.12 1.60 -12.25
CA ARG A 136 -16.53 1.33 -12.55
C ARG A 136 -17.03 2.09 -13.76
N THR A 137 -16.87 3.41 -13.77
CA THR A 137 -17.50 4.25 -14.79
C THR A 137 -16.82 4.17 -16.15
N GLN A 138 -15.50 3.97 -16.19
CA GLN A 138 -14.72 3.99 -17.44
C GLN A 138 -14.45 2.59 -18.00
N LEU A 139 -14.31 1.59 -17.13
CA LEU A 139 -13.87 0.24 -17.53
C LEU A 139 -14.90 -0.85 -17.25
N GLY A 140 -16.02 -0.53 -16.58
CA GLY A 140 -17.03 -1.51 -16.16
C GLY A 140 -16.49 -2.53 -15.17
N LEU A 141 -15.48 -2.16 -14.37
CA LEU A 141 -14.91 -3.01 -13.32
C LEU A 141 -15.57 -2.72 -11.98
N SER A 142 -15.47 -3.63 -11.01
CA SER A 142 -16.05 -3.44 -9.68
C SER A 142 -15.38 -4.34 -8.64
N GLU A 143 -15.82 -4.21 -7.40
CA GLU A 143 -15.44 -5.05 -6.26
C GLU A 143 -15.83 -6.52 -6.47
N THR A 144 -16.62 -6.84 -7.50
CA THR A 144 -16.97 -8.21 -7.87
C THR A 144 -16.34 -8.66 -9.17
N PHE A 145 -15.57 -7.80 -9.86
CA PHE A 145 -14.86 -8.14 -11.09
C PHE A 145 -13.74 -7.12 -11.39
N GLY A 146 -12.48 -7.55 -11.24
CA GLY A 146 -11.29 -6.80 -11.66
C GLY A 146 -10.92 -5.57 -10.82
N ALA A 147 -11.69 -5.17 -9.79
CA ALA A 147 -11.34 -4.08 -8.87
C ALA A 147 -11.65 -4.40 -7.40
N ARG A 148 -11.56 -5.68 -7.01
CA ARG A 148 -11.74 -6.20 -5.65
C ARG A 148 -10.79 -5.54 -4.67
N HIS A 149 -9.53 -5.35 -5.04
CA HIS A 149 -8.53 -4.75 -4.16
C HIS A 149 -8.83 -3.30 -3.79
N LEU A 150 -9.66 -2.61 -4.56
CA LEU A 150 -10.07 -1.24 -4.27
C LEU A 150 -11.29 -1.17 -3.33
N ALA A 151 -11.92 -2.30 -2.98
CA ALA A 151 -13.11 -2.34 -2.14
C ALA A 151 -12.89 -1.65 -0.79
N GLY A 152 -13.93 -0.97 -0.29
CA GLY A 152 -13.92 -0.43 1.07
C GLY A 152 -14.19 -1.55 2.07
N HIS A 153 -13.77 -1.36 3.32
CA HIS A 153 -14.30 -2.16 4.41
C HIS A 153 -15.80 -1.83 4.60
N ASP A 154 -16.61 -2.81 5.00
CA ASP A 154 -18.06 -2.65 5.21
C ASP A 154 -18.39 -1.57 6.24
N ASP A 155 -17.71 -1.56 7.38
CA ASP A 155 -17.74 -0.49 8.39
C ASP A 155 -17.26 0.91 7.91
N GLY A 156 -16.72 1.00 6.68
CA GLY A 156 -16.25 2.23 6.07
C GLY A 156 -14.74 2.49 6.25
N ARG A 157 -14.13 3.02 5.17
CA ARG A 157 -12.68 3.27 5.05
C ARG A 157 -12.13 4.17 6.17
N GLY A 158 -12.83 5.27 6.47
CA GLY A 158 -12.37 6.26 7.44
C GLY A 158 -12.33 5.71 8.87
N LEU A 159 -13.31 4.89 9.26
CA LEU A 159 -13.32 4.23 10.56
C LEU A 159 -12.19 3.20 10.66
N HIS A 160 -12.03 2.36 9.62
CA HIS A 160 -11.01 1.32 9.60
C HIS A 160 -9.56 1.87 9.60
N TRP A 161 -9.34 2.99 8.90
CA TRP A 161 -8.07 3.73 8.93
C TRP A 161 -7.80 4.39 10.28
N ARG A 162 -8.84 4.96 10.92
CA ARG A 162 -8.68 5.58 12.24
C ARG A 162 -8.25 4.54 13.27
N ARG A 163 -8.92 3.38 13.32
CA ARG A 163 -8.56 2.26 14.21
C ARG A 163 -7.11 1.80 14.00
N PHE A 164 -6.71 1.60 12.75
CA PHE A 164 -5.32 1.25 12.42
C PHE A 164 -4.31 2.27 12.96
N ARG A 165 -4.57 3.57 12.76
CA ARG A 165 -3.67 4.61 13.27
C ARG A 165 -3.64 4.64 14.79
N GLU A 166 -4.78 4.46 15.46
CA GLU A 166 -4.85 4.37 16.92
C GLU A 166 -3.96 3.23 17.44
N ASP A 167 -4.05 2.04 16.83
CA ASP A 167 -3.20 0.90 17.19
C ASP A 167 -1.72 1.16 16.86
N LEU A 168 -1.41 1.74 15.70
CA LEU A 168 -0.05 2.09 15.27
C LEU A 168 0.59 3.13 16.20
N ASP A 169 -0.17 4.15 16.61
CA ASP A 169 0.29 5.24 17.47
C ASP A 169 0.44 4.78 18.93
N ALA A 170 -0.19 3.68 19.33
CA ALA A 170 -0.03 3.07 20.65
C ALA A 170 1.27 2.26 20.80
N ILE A 171 1.97 1.95 19.70
CA ILE A 171 3.23 1.19 19.75
C ILE A 171 4.34 2.07 20.32
N SER A 172 4.89 1.67 21.47
CA SER A 172 6.04 2.35 22.09
C SER A 172 7.33 1.99 21.35
N LEU A 173 7.86 2.94 20.59
CA LEU A 173 9.09 2.79 19.80
C LEU A 173 10.16 3.80 20.24
N THR A 174 11.41 3.38 20.21
CA THR A 174 12.57 4.27 20.29
C THR A 174 12.74 5.06 18.99
N ASP A 175 13.50 6.16 19.02
CA ASP A 175 13.76 6.96 17.81
C ASP A 175 14.42 6.15 16.69
N ALA A 176 15.32 5.22 17.03
CA ALA A 176 15.94 4.32 16.06
C ALA A 176 14.90 3.41 15.37
N GLN A 177 13.92 2.89 16.11
CA GLN A 177 12.85 2.07 15.55
C GLN A 177 11.86 2.90 14.72
N ARG A 178 11.59 4.16 15.12
CA ARG A 178 10.79 5.09 14.32
C ARG A 178 11.48 5.44 13.00
N ASN A 179 12.82 5.56 13.00
CA ASN A 179 13.59 5.76 11.78
C ASN A 179 13.51 4.55 10.83
N LEU A 180 13.58 3.31 11.35
CA LEU A 180 13.35 2.11 10.54
C LEU A 180 11.95 2.10 9.90
N ALA A 181 10.91 2.48 10.65
CA ALA A 181 9.56 2.60 10.10
C ALA A 181 9.46 3.67 9.00
N GLN A 182 10.17 4.80 9.15
CA GLN A 182 10.28 5.79 8.07
C GLN A 182 10.98 5.20 6.85
N GLU A 183 12.13 4.56 7.03
CA GLU A 183 12.89 3.93 5.94
C GLU A 183 12.03 2.94 5.17
N GLY A 184 11.27 2.10 5.90
CA GLY A 184 10.30 1.17 5.31
C GLY A 184 9.19 1.87 4.53
N ALA A 185 8.60 2.95 5.05
CA ALA A 185 7.56 3.69 4.33
C ALA A 185 8.09 4.30 3.04
N LEU A 186 9.28 4.92 3.07
CA LEU A 186 9.92 5.50 1.90
C LEU A 186 10.34 4.43 0.88
N ALA A 187 10.85 3.29 1.34
CA ALA A 187 11.19 2.15 0.50
C ALA A 187 9.95 1.59 -0.21
N ALA A 188 8.80 1.51 0.47
CA ALA A 188 7.54 1.10 -0.15
C ALA A 188 7.12 2.07 -1.27
N PHE A 189 7.18 3.39 -1.04
CA PHE A 189 6.88 4.38 -2.09
C PHE A 189 7.86 4.30 -3.26
N HIS A 190 9.15 4.15 -2.98
CA HIS A 190 10.18 3.97 -4.00
C HIS A 190 9.91 2.74 -4.85
N PHE A 191 9.64 1.61 -4.21
CA PHE A 191 9.33 0.35 -4.87
C PHE A 191 8.11 0.48 -5.79
N VAL A 192 7.01 1.09 -5.32
CA VAL A 192 5.85 1.32 -6.19
C VAL A 192 6.22 2.24 -7.35
N ARG A 193 7.01 3.29 -7.11
CA ARG A 193 7.42 4.22 -8.17
C ARG A 193 8.24 3.52 -9.26
N GLU A 194 9.22 2.71 -8.89
CA GLU A 194 10.02 1.93 -9.86
C GLU A 194 9.15 1.00 -10.69
N ASN A 195 8.21 0.30 -10.05
CA ASN A 195 7.31 -0.61 -10.75
C ASN A 195 6.30 0.12 -11.64
N VAL A 196 5.84 1.31 -11.26
CA VAL A 196 5.05 2.19 -12.13
C VAL A 196 5.86 2.59 -13.36
N GLU A 197 7.12 2.97 -13.21
CA GLU A 197 7.95 3.30 -14.38
C GLU A 197 8.17 2.06 -15.27
N LEU A 198 8.52 0.91 -14.69
CA LEU A 198 8.80 -0.31 -15.44
C LEU A 198 7.58 -0.85 -16.19
N LEU A 199 6.43 -0.94 -15.53
CA LEU A 199 5.24 -1.57 -16.09
C LEU A 199 4.37 -0.61 -16.88
N MET A 200 4.25 0.65 -16.43
CA MET A 200 3.25 1.56 -16.95
C MET A 200 3.80 2.64 -17.88
N SER A 201 5.09 2.99 -17.82
CA SER A 201 5.63 4.10 -18.63
C SER A 201 5.80 3.79 -20.11
N GLY A 202 5.72 2.50 -20.50
CA GLY A 202 5.94 2.06 -21.88
C GLY A 202 7.42 2.08 -22.31
N LYS A 203 8.35 2.43 -21.41
CA LYS A 203 9.77 2.19 -21.61
C LYS A 203 10.05 0.76 -21.15
N ALA A 204 10.28 -0.14 -22.11
CA ALA A 204 10.91 -1.41 -21.78
C ALA A 204 12.27 -1.13 -21.09
N PRO A 205 12.71 -1.96 -20.13
CA PRO A 205 14.10 -1.94 -19.69
C PRO A 205 15.06 -2.18 -20.86
#